data_AF-A0A9W7NLG2-F1
#
_entry.id   AF-A0A9W7NLG2-F1
#
_cell.length_a   1.000
_cell.length_b   1.000
_cell.length_c   1.000
_cell.angle_alpha   90.00
_cell.angle_beta   90.00
_cell.angle_gamma   90.00
#
_symmetry.space_group_name_H-M   'P 1'
#
loop_
_entity.id
_entity.type
_entity.pdbx_description
1 polymer ?
#
loop_
_entity_poly.entity_id
_entity_poly.type
_entity_poly.pdbx_seq_one_letter_code
_entity_poly.pdbx_strand_id
1 'polypeptide(L)'
;MAIILHSERLPDGCELLLVQTAARGGGAWAQPVRLAVVRTDGGEYTHARCRAVQATLAVMRPDGRHRGPRSGYHRAVTYLRGVLDHAAHTYKHGDDTPPNAVEVTADDLEAARVAAAEMKKKKG
;
A
#
# COMPACT_ATOMS: atom_id res chain seq x y z
N MET A 1 -12.19 1.01 1.28
CA MET A 1 -12.15 -0.45 1.48
C MET A 1 -10.82 -0.96 0.95
N ALA A 2 -10.09 -1.70 1.77
CA ALA A 2 -8.83 -2.33 1.37
C ALA A 2 -9.08 -3.82 1.10
N ILE A 3 -8.41 -4.38 0.11
CA ILE A 3 -8.44 -5.80 -0.23
C ILE A 3 -7.00 -6.29 -0.23
N ILE A 4 -6.70 -7.32 0.55
CA ILE A 4 -5.39 -7.98 0.51
C ILE A 4 -5.41 -8.94 -0.69
N LEU A 5 -4.51 -8.71 -1.64
CA LEU A 5 -4.37 -9.55 -2.83
C LEU A 5 -3.34 -10.67 -2.61
N HIS A 6 -2.33 -10.39 -1.80
CA HIS A 6 -1.29 -11.35 -1.43
C HIS A 6 -0.73 -11.01 -0.05
N SER A 7 -0.28 -12.02 0.66
CA SER A 7 0.29 -11.91 2.00
C SER A 7 1.40 -12.94 2.15
N GLU A 8 2.53 -12.54 2.70
CA GLU A 8 3.64 -13.42 3.02
C GLU A 8 4.15 -13.11 4.42
N ARG A 9 4.32 -14.14 5.24
CA ARG A 9 4.72 -14.01 6.63
C ARG A 9 6.22 -14.15 6.75
N LEU A 10 6.85 -13.20 7.42
CA LEU A 10 8.28 -13.16 7.67
C LEU A 10 8.64 -13.94 8.94
N PRO A 11 9.90 -14.40 9.10
CA PRO A 11 10.32 -15.19 10.25
C PRO A 11 10.25 -14.46 11.61
N ASP A 12 10.31 -13.13 11.61
CA ASP A 12 10.20 -12.26 12.79
C ASP A 12 8.75 -12.05 13.26
N GLY A 13 7.78 -12.63 12.55
CA GLY A 13 6.36 -12.47 12.82
C GLY A 13 5.71 -11.29 12.08
N CYS A 14 6.49 -10.46 11.38
CA CYS A 14 5.97 -9.43 10.48
C CYS A 14 5.28 -10.05 9.26
N GLU A 15 4.49 -9.26 8.54
CA GLU A 15 3.85 -9.67 7.29
C GLU A 15 4.10 -8.67 6.18
N LEU A 16 4.37 -9.16 4.97
CA LEU A 16 4.36 -8.39 3.75
C LEU A 16 3.03 -8.58 3.07
N LEU A 17 2.34 -7.48 2.77
CA LEU A 17 1.02 -7.49 2.17
C LEU A 17 1.02 -6.71 0.87
N LEU A 18 0.49 -7.31 -0.19
CA LEU A 18 0.06 -6.61 -1.39
C LEU A 18 -1.40 -6.19 -1.22
N VAL A 19 -1.62 -4.90 -1.01
CA VAL A 19 -2.94 -4.34 -0.69
C VAL A 19 -3.47 -3.49 -1.83
N GLN A 20 -4.74 -3.70 -2.16
CA GLN A 20 -5.51 -2.89 -3.07
C GLN A 20 -6.43 -1.96 -2.28
N THR A 21 -6.37 -0.66 -2.56
CA THR A 21 -7.29 0.35 -2.00
C THR A 21 -7.94 1.14 -3.13
N ALA A 22 -9.23 1.41 -3.02
CA ALA A 22 -9.91 2.34 -3.92
C ALA A 22 -9.41 3.76 -3.63
N ALA A 23 -8.91 4.50 -4.63
CA ALA A 23 -8.48 5.87 -4.43
C ALA A 23 -9.70 6.75 -4.09
N ARG A 24 -9.69 7.31 -2.88
CA ARG A 24 -10.75 8.14 -2.34
C ARG A 24 -10.78 9.48 -3.09
N GLY A 25 -11.55 9.60 -4.19
CA GLY A 25 -11.72 10.91 -4.84
C GLY A 25 -12.26 11.04 -6.27
N GLY A 26 -12.76 9.99 -6.94
CA GLY A 26 -13.30 10.13 -8.31
C GLY A 26 -14.68 9.49 -8.46
N GLY A 27 -15.60 10.13 -9.18
CA GLY A 27 -16.92 9.56 -9.51
C GLY A 27 -16.83 8.16 -10.14
N ALA A 28 -17.97 7.46 -10.20
CA ALA A 28 -18.17 6.03 -10.52
C ALA A 28 -17.53 5.49 -11.82
N TRP A 29 -16.79 6.30 -12.59
CA TRP A 29 -16.32 6.01 -13.94
C TRP A 29 -14.79 6.02 -14.12
N ALA A 30 -14.03 6.38 -13.08
CA ALA A 30 -12.58 6.52 -13.18
C ALA A 30 -11.88 6.43 -11.81
N GLN A 31 -12.08 5.35 -11.06
CA GLN A 31 -11.34 5.18 -9.81
C GLN A 31 -9.97 4.54 -10.10
N PRO A 32 -8.85 5.30 -10.09
CA PRO A 32 -7.54 4.69 -10.05
C PRO A 32 -7.46 3.81 -8.82
N VAL A 33 -6.94 2.60 -9.00
CA VAL A 33 -6.77 1.66 -7.90
C VAL A 33 -5.39 1.90 -7.33
N ARG A 34 -5.27 2.11 -6.02
CA ARG A 34 -3.97 2.17 -5.37
C ARG A 34 -3.58 0.77 -4.93
N LEU A 35 -2.52 0.24 -5.54
CA LEU A 35 -1.85 -0.98 -5.12
C LEU A 35 -0.61 -0.60 -4.31
N ALA A 36 -0.36 -1.28 -3.20
CA ALA A 36 0.85 -1.07 -2.42
C ALA A 36 1.37 -2.38 -1.84
N VAL A 37 2.69 -2.51 -1.76
CA VAL A 37 3.35 -3.52 -0.95
C VAL A 37 3.73 -2.87 0.36
N VAL A 38 3.24 -3.41 1.47
CA VAL A 38 3.45 -2.88 2.81
C VAL A 38 3.99 -3.96 3.74
N ARG A 39 4.85 -3.59 4.68
CA ARG A 39 5.23 -4.42 5.82
C ARG A 39 4.35 -4.06 7.00
N THR A 40 3.81 -5.05 7.68
CA THR A 40 3.10 -4.91 8.94
C THR A 40 3.80 -5.64 10.06
N ASP A 41 3.50 -5.26 11.29
CA ASP A 41 3.91 -5.93 12.52
C ASP A 41 3.26 -7.32 12.73
N GLY A 42 2.57 -7.86 11.72
CA GLY A 42 1.74 -9.07 11.82
C GLY A 42 0.36 -8.83 12.46
N GLY A 43 0.04 -7.57 12.78
CA GLY A 43 -1.29 -7.17 13.23
C GLY A 43 -2.32 -7.10 12.09
N GLU A 44 -3.60 -7.16 12.45
CA GLU A 44 -4.69 -7.13 11.47
C GLU A 44 -4.65 -5.86 10.61
N TYR A 45 -4.43 -6.04 9.30
CA TYR A 45 -4.46 -4.93 8.35
C TYR A 45 -5.90 -4.45 8.13
N THR A 46 -6.25 -3.30 8.71
CA THR A 46 -7.53 -2.65 8.45
C THR A 46 -7.32 -1.31 7.76
N HIS A 47 -8.17 -0.99 6.78
CA HIS A 47 -8.14 0.30 6.06
C HIS A 47 -8.26 1.53 6.99
N ALA A 48 -8.75 1.36 8.22
CA ALA A 48 -8.85 2.41 9.23
C ALA A 48 -7.61 2.47 10.16
N ARG A 49 -6.90 1.35 10.35
CA ARG A 49 -5.67 1.26 11.14
C ARG A 49 -4.49 0.93 10.23
N CYS A 50 -4.06 1.93 9.46
CA CYS A 50 -2.70 1.93 8.88
C CYS A 50 -1.60 1.88 9.94
N ARG A 51 -1.91 1.90 11.25
CA ARG A 51 -0.94 1.81 12.35
C ARG A 51 -0.17 0.50 12.41
N ALA A 52 -0.73 -0.59 11.88
CA ALA A 52 -0.01 -1.85 11.76
C ALA A 52 1.04 -1.81 10.64
N VAL A 53 0.97 -0.83 9.73
CA VAL A 53 1.94 -0.67 8.64
C VAL A 53 3.19 -0.03 9.19
N GLN A 54 4.28 -0.79 9.21
CA GLN A 54 5.61 -0.32 9.60
C GLN A 54 6.32 0.35 8.42
N ALA A 55 6.15 -0.18 7.20
CA ALA A 55 6.80 0.38 6.02
C ALA A 55 5.96 0.18 4.75
N THR A 56 6.10 1.10 3.79
CA THR A 56 5.58 0.92 2.43
C THR A 56 6.74 0.74 1.47
N LEU A 57 6.83 -0.43 0.83
CA LEU A 57 7.96 -0.77 -0.05
C LEU A 57 7.75 -0.26 -1.48
N ALA A 58 6.51 -0.30 -1.97
CA ALA A 58 6.17 0.14 -3.31
C ALA A 58 4.70 0.54 -3.39
N VAL A 59 4.38 1.53 -4.23
CA VAL A 59 3.01 1.97 -4.51
C VAL A 59 2.83 2.20 -6.00
N MET A 60 1.73 1.69 -6.55
CA MET A 60 1.31 1.98 -7.93
C MET A 60 -0.15 2.41 -7.97
N ARG A 61 -0.51 3.24 -8.95
CA ARG A 61 -1.88 3.70 -9.17
C ARG A 61 -2.37 3.36 -10.57
N PRO A 62 -2.52 2.06 -10.93
CA PRO A 62 -3.06 1.69 -12.23
C PRO A 62 -4.51 2.13 -12.40
N ASP A 63 -4.92 2.32 -13.65
CA ASP A 63 -6.33 2.42 -14.00
C ASP A 63 -7.02 1.08 -13.67
N GLY A 64 -8.01 1.13 -12.77
CA GLY A 64 -8.75 -0.04 -12.31
C GLY A 64 -9.89 -0.48 -13.22
N ARG A 65 -10.19 0.27 -14.29
CA ARG A 65 -11.30 -0.02 -15.21
C ARG A 65 -11.10 -1.29 -16.02
N HIS A 66 -9.85 -1.60 -16.38
CA HIS A 66 -9.52 -2.80 -17.12
C HIS A 66 -8.64 -3.71 -16.26
N ARG A 67 -9.10 -4.92 -15.98
CA ARG A 67 -8.42 -5.90 -15.11
C ARG A 67 -7.97 -7.18 -15.83
N GLY A 68 -8.09 -7.21 -17.16
CA GLY A 68 -7.69 -8.38 -17.97
C GLY A 68 -6.17 -8.62 -17.96
N PRO A 69 -5.69 -9.77 -18.47
CA PRO A 69 -4.27 -10.16 -18.41
C PRO A 69 -3.29 -9.17 -19.05
N ARG A 70 -3.75 -8.40 -20.04
CA ARG A 70 -2.94 -7.36 -20.72
C ARG A 70 -3.11 -5.96 -20.14
N SER A 71 -3.92 -5.81 -19.10
CA SER A 71 -4.20 -4.51 -18.49
C SER A 71 -3.02 -3.96 -17.69
N GLY A 72 -2.96 -2.63 -17.56
CA GLY A 72 -2.03 -1.96 -16.65
C GLY A 72 -2.24 -2.39 -15.19
N TYR A 73 -3.48 -2.70 -14.79
CA TYR A 73 -3.78 -3.26 -13.47
C TYR A 73 -3.10 -4.62 -13.26
N HIS A 74 -3.27 -5.57 -14.19
CA HIS A 74 -2.69 -6.90 -14.07
C HIS A 74 -1.15 -6.82 -14.04
N ARG A 75 -0.55 -6.02 -14.94
CA ARG A 75 0.89 -5.78 -14.94
C ARG A 75 1.39 -5.19 -13.61
N ALA A 76 0.66 -4.24 -13.04
CA ALA A 76 1.01 -3.65 -11.76
C ALA A 76 0.92 -4.66 -10.61
N VAL A 77 -0.11 -5.53 -10.60
CA VAL A 77 -0.22 -6.62 -9.62
C VAL A 77 0.93 -7.60 -9.75
N THR A 78 1.24 -8.05 -10.97
CA THR A 78 2.36 -8.97 -11.23
C THR A 78 3.69 -8.38 -10.80
N TYR A 79 3.95 -7.12 -11.15
CA TYR A 79 5.17 -6.42 -10.74
C TYR A 79 5.29 -6.31 -9.22
N LEU A 80 4.24 -5.83 -8.54
CA LEU A 80 4.26 -5.65 -7.10
C LEU A 80 4.32 -6.98 -6.34
N ARG A 81 3.76 -8.04 -6.91
CA ARG A 81 3.94 -9.39 -6.37
C ARG A 81 5.41 -9.81 -6.44
N GLY A 82 6.08 -9.60 -7.57
CA GLY A 82 7.52 -9.84 -7.67
C GLY A 82 8.35 -9.02 -6.68
N VAL A 83 7.95 -7.77 -6.41
CA VAL A 83 8.59 -6.95 -5.35
C VAL A 83 8.37 -7.56 -3.96
N LEU A 84 7.15 -8.03 -3.67
CA LEU A 84 6.83 -8.69 -2.40
C LEU A 84 7.64 -9.98 -2.23
N ASP A 85 7.60 -10.86 -3.24
CA ASP A 85 8.35 -12.12 -3.25
C ASP A 85 9.85 -11.84 -3.06
N HIS A 86 10.41 -10.88 -3.82
CA HIS A 86 11.82 -10.51 -3.69
C HIS A 86 12.14 -10.00 -2.28
N ALA A 87 11.32 -9.08 -1.75
CA ALA A 87 11.51 -8.53 -0.41
C ALA A 87 11.48 -9.63 0.65
N ALA A 88 10.58 -10.61 0.54
CA ALA A 88 10.50 -11.73 1.46
C ALA A 88 11.73 -12.66 1.35
N HIS A 89 12.20 -12.95 0.13
CA HIS A 89 13.37 -13.80 -0.09
C HIS A 89 14.69 -13.13 0.32
N THR A 90 14.78 -11.81 0.18
CA THR A 90 15.96 -11.03 0.60
C THR A 90 15.89 -10.59 2.05
N TYR A 91 14.79 -10.89 2.76
CA TYR A 91 14.61 -10.50 4.14
C TYR A 91 15.71 -11.14 4.99
N LYS A 92 16.51 -10.30 5.64
CA LYS A 92 17.48 -10.72 6.64
C LYS A 92 16.96 -10.34 8.01
N HIS A 93 16.91 -11.32 8.90
CA HIS A 93 16.48 -11.12 10.28
C HIS A 93 17.40 -10.09 10.96
N GLY A 94 16.87 -8.92 11.31
CA GLY A 94 17.61 -7.80 11.91
C GLY A 94 17.99 -6.64 10.98
N ASP A 95 17.59 -6.69 9.69
CA ASP A 95 17.71 -5.56 8.77
C ASP A 95 16.43 -4.72 8.87
N ASP A 96 16.47 -3.67 9.68
CA ASP A 96 15.27 -2.88 10.03
C ASP A 96 14.78 -1.96 8.91
N THR A 97 15.46 -1.86 7.77
CA THR A 97 15.02 -0.94 6.71
C THR A 97 15.52 -1.38 5.33
N PRO A 98 14.64 -1.80 4.40
CA PRO A 98 15.06 -1.94 3.01
C PRO A 98 15.49 -0.56 2.47
N PRO A 99 16.49 -0.49 1.57
CA PRO A 99 17.19 0.74 1.21
C PRO A 99 16.34 1.84 0.54
N ASN A 100 15.06 1.57 0.27
CA ASN A 100 14.09 2.50 -0.30
C ASN A 100 12.78 2.61 0.52
N ALA A 101 12.77 2.16 1.78
CA ALA A 101 11.64 2.40 2.65
C ALA A 101 11.54 3.89 2.94
N VAL A 102 10.57 4.57 2.34
CA VAL A 102 10.15 5.86 2.84
C VAL A 102 9.44 5.57 4.16
N GLU A 103 10.12 5.84 5.27
CA GLU A 103 9.50 5.89 6.59
C GLU A 103 8.38 6.94 6.52
N VAL A 104 7.14 6.48 6.43
CA VAL A 104 5.98 7.35 6.57
C VAL A 104 5.67 7.36 8.05
N THR A 105 6.12 8.41 8.72
CA THR A 105 5.92 8.55 10.15
C THR A 105 4.44 8.86 10.45
N ALA A 106 4.02 8.65 11.70
CA ALA A 106 2.66 9.04 12.12
C ALA A 106 2.38 10.53 11.87
N ASP A 107 3.43 11.35 11.88
CA ASP A 107 3.39 12.78 11.57
C ASP A 107 3.05 13.05 10.10
N ASP A 108 3.63 12.30 9.16
CA ASP A 108 3.30 12.39 7.72
C ASP A 108 1.83 12.03 7.45
N LEU A 109 1.29 11.07 8.20
CA LEU A 109 -0.12 10.69 8.11
C LEU A 109 -1.05 11.79 8.62
N GLU A 110 -0.67 12.46 9.71
CA GLU A 110 -1.46 13.55 10.28
C GLU A 110 -1.35 14.83 9.43
N ALA A 111 -0.17 15.13 8.89
CA ALA A 111 0.03 16.20 7.91
C ALA A 111 -0.84 16.00 6.67
N ALA A 112 -0.97 14.76 6.17
CA ALA A 112 -1.87 14.44 5.07
C ALA A 112 -3.36 14.61 5.43
N ARG A 113 -3.75 14.35 6.69
CA ARG A 113 -5.12 14.58 7.18
C ARG A 113 -5.44 16.06 7.36
N VAL A 114 -4.49 16.83 7.89
CA VAL A 114 -4.62 18.28 8.05
C VAL A 114 -4.72 18.95 6.67
N ALA A 115 -3.84 18.57 5.72
CA ALA A 115 -3.91 19.06 4.35
C ALA A 115 -5.25 18.73 3.67
N ALA A 116 -5.78 17.52 3.87
CA ALA A 116 -7.08 17.13 3.35
C ALA A 116 -8.26 17.89 4.01
N ALA A 117 -8.13 18.27 5.28
CA ALA A 117 -9.13 19.07 5.99
C ALA A 117 -9.10 20.55 5.54
N GLU A 118 -7.92 21.12 5.30
CA GLU A 118 -7.77 22.49 4.83
C GLU A 118 -8.28 22.70 3.40
N MET A 119 -8.03 21.73 2.49
CA MET A 119 -8.60 21.78 1.14
C MET A 119 -10.13 21.74 1.13
N LYS A 120 -10.75 21.20 2.19
CA LYS A 120 -12.21 21.16 2.34
C LYS A 120 -12.80 22.48 2.85
N LYS A 121 -12.00 23.33 3.53
CA LYS A 121 -12.40 24.67 3.99
C LYS A 121 -12.34 25.73 2.90
N LYS A 122 -11.44 25.61 1.92
CA LYS A 122 -11.32 26.58 0.80
C LYS A 122 -12.38 26.45 -0.31
N LYS A 123 -13.27 25.46 -0.21
CA LYS A 123 -14.31 25.16 -1.22
C LYS A 123 -15.74 25.41 -0.73
N GLY A 124 -15.88 26.09 0.42
CA GLY A 124 -17.14 26.61 0.96
C GLY A 124 -17.26 28.09 0.71
#